data_AF-A0A8S9JRZ6-F1
#
_entry.id   AF-A0A8S9JRZ6-F1
#
_cell.length_a   1.000
_cell.length_b   1.000
_cell.length_c   1.000
_cell.angle_alpha   90.00
_cell.angle_beta   90.00
_cell.angle_gamma   90.00
#
_symmetry.space_group_name_H-M   'P 1'
#
loop_
_entity.id
_entity.type
_entity.pdbx_description
1 polymer ?
#
loop_
_entity_poly.entity_id
_entity_poly.type
_entity_poly.pdbx_seq_one_letter_code
_entity_poly.pdbx_strand_id
1 'polypeptide(L)' 'MADYGGKMAVLWDRDVASTGYVDKMIWCAVIALERCSDEEIWGKLEWKEPVLEVPKSCRIIRALAATL' A
#
# COMPACT_ATOMS: atom_id res chain seq x y z
N MET A 1 6.12 -0.84 1.72
CA MET A 1 5.35 -1.63 2.72
C MET A 1 5.87 -1.25 4.09
N ALA A 2 5.01 -1.24 5.10
CA ALA A 2 5.37 -0.89 6.47
C ALA A 2 4.61 -1.79 7.44
N ASP A 3 5.14 -1.97 8.65
CA ASP A 3 4.39 -2.56 9.75
C ASP A 3 3.26 -1.61 10.16
N TYR A 4 2.08 -2.18 10.38
CA TYR A 4 0.91 -1.48 10.92
C TYR A 4 0.23 -2.37 11.96
N GLY A 5 0.68 -2.27 13.21
CA GLY A 5 0.11 -3.04 14.32
C GLY A 5 0.33 -4.55 14.15
N GLY A 6 1.50 -4.97 13.67
CA GLY A 6 1.82 -6.38 13.39
C GLY A 6 1.27 -6.91 12.06
N LYS A 7 0.66 -6.04 11.24
CA LYS A 7 0.17 -6.37 9.88
C LYS A 7 1.00 -5.66 8.83
N MET A 8 0.90 -6.11 7.58
CA MET A 8 1.58 -5.49 6.46
C MET A 8 0.68 -4.43 5.81
N ALA A 9 1.11 -3.17 5.84
CA ALA A 9 0.51 -2.10 5.06
C ALA A 9 1.27 -1.91 3.73
N VAL A 10 0.53 -1.90 2.61
CA VAL A 10 1.07 -1.70 1.26
C VAL A 10 0.45 -0.45 0.67
N LEU A 11 1.28 0.47 0.18
CA LEU A 11 0.83 1.66 -0.54
C LEU A 11 1.25 1.58 -2.01
N TRP A 12 0.37 2.01 -2.89
CA TRP A 12 0.64 2.17 -4.33
C TRP A 12 -0.14 3.35 -4.88
N ASP A 13 0.31 3.94 -5.99
CA ASP A 13 -0.43 4.98 -6.71
C ASP A 13 -1.25 4.37 -7.86
N ARG A 14 -2.39 5.01 -8.17
CA ARG A 14 -3.23 4.70 -9.32
C ARG A 14 -3.66 6.01 -9.96
N ASP A 15 -3.43 6.14 -11.27
CA ASP A 15 -3.94 7.27 -12.04
C ASP A 15 -5.48 7.27 -12.04
N VAL A 16 -6.09 8.45 -11.86
CA VAL A 16 -7.54 8.63 -11.96
C VAL A 16 -7.85 9.51 -13.17
N ALA A 17 -8.82 9.09 -13.96
CA ALA A 17 -9.29 9.89 -15.09
C ALA A 17 -10.05 11.10 -14.56
N SER A 18 -9.47 12.29 -14.71
CA SER A 18 -10.06 13.57 -14.35
C SER A 18 -10.13 14.47 -15.58
N THR A 19 -11.06 15.42 -15.58
CA THR A 19 -11.43 16.24 -16.75
C THR A 19 -10.46 17.39 -17.07
N GLY A 20 -9.20 17.33 -16.61
CA GLY A 20 -8.20 18.37 -16.91
C GLY A 20 -6.77 18.05 -16.47
N TYR A 21 -6.58 17.72 -15.20
CA TYR A 21 -5.27 17.36 -14.63
C TYR A 21 -5.33 15.95 -14.07
N VAL A 22 -4.66 14.98 -14.70
CA VAL A 22 -4.64 13.58 -14.24
C VAL A 22 -4.02 13.51 -12.85
N ASP A 23 -4.85 13.45 -11.83
CA ASP A 23 -4.44 13.23 -10.46
C ASP A 23 -4.30 11.74 -10.18
N LYS A 24 -3.58 11.43 -9.10
CA LYS A 24 -3.36 10.07 -8.65
C LYS A 24 -4.02 9.88 -7.30
N MET A 25 -4.58 8.71 -7.10
CA MET A 25 -4.93 8.25 -5.75
C MET A 25 -3.83 7.34 -5.26
N ILE A 26 -3.29 7.66 -4.09
CA ILE A 26 -2.57 6.69 -3.27
C ILE A 26 -3.62 5.80 -2.64
N TRP A 27 -3.43 4.50 -2.82
CA TRP A 27 -4.20 3.44 -2.20
C TRP A 27 -3.40 2.82 -1.08
N CYS A 28 -4.11 2.28 -0.11
CA CYS A 28 -3.53 1.47 0.93
C CYS A 28 -4.28 0.15 1.05
N ALA A 29 -3.54 -0.93 1.27
CA ALA A 29 -4.08 -2.22 1.67
C ALA A 29 -3.43 -2.64 2.98
N VAL A 30 -4.24 -3.16 3.90
CA VAL A 30 -3.77 -3.80 5.12
C VAL A 30 -3.99 -5.30 4.99
N ILE A 31 -2.90 -6.05 5.11
CA ILE A 31 -2.85 -7.50 4.92
C ILE A 31 -2.39 -8.14 6.22
N ALA A 32 -3.24 -8.98 6.81
CA ALA A 32 -2.83 -9.87 7.89
C ALA A 32 -2.04 -11.03 7.29
N LEU A 33 -0.85 -11.28 7.83
CA LEU A 33 0.02 -12.36 7.37
C LEU A 33 -0.05 -13.55 8.33
N GLU A 34 -0.09 -14.74 7.79
CA GLU A 34 0.02 -15.99 8.54
C GLU A 34 1.04 -16.92 7.88
N ARG A 35 1.76 -17.70 8.69
CA ARG A 35 2.64 -18.74 8.18
C ARG A 35 1.82 -20.02 8.01
N CYS A 36 1.68 -20.48 6.77
CA CYS A 36 0.92 -21.69 6.46
C CYS A 36 1.80 -22.95 6.52
N SER A 37 3.09 -22.79 6.23
CA SER A 37 4.13 -23.82 6.40
C SER A 37 5.49 -23.14 6.59
N ASP A 38 6.56 -23.92 6.72
CA ASP A 38 7.92 -23.39 6.92
C ASP A 38 8.41 -22.52 5.74
N GLU A 39 7.85 -22.71 4.53
CA GLU A 39 8.26 -22.00 3.32
C GLU A 39 7.18 -21.09 2.73
N GLU A 40 5.98 -21.07 3.32
CA GLU A 40 4.83 -20.38 2.73
C GLU A 40 4.19 -19.39 3.70
N ILE A 41 4.01 -18.15 3.21
CA ILE A 41 3.32 -17.07 3.92
C ILE A 41 2.05 -16.75 3.14
N TRP A 42 0.92 -16.79 3.84
CA TRP A 42 -0.38 -16.39 3.30
C TRP A 42 -0.73 -14.99 3.78
N GLY A 43 -1.51 -14.29 2.95
CA GLY A 43 -1.95 -12.93 3.23
C GLY A 43 -3.45 -12.81 3.08
N LYS A 44 -4.15 -12.46 4.17
CA LYS A 44 -5.56 -12.09 4.13
C LYS A 44 -5.68 -10.58 3.99
N LEU A 45 -6.29 -10.13 2.89
CA LEU A 45 -6.62 -8.72 2.69
C LEU A 45 -7.76 -8.33 3.64
N GLU A 46 -7.47 -7.47 4.62
CA GLU A 46 -8.47 -7.01 5.59
C GLU A 46 -9.09 -5.67 5.21
N TRP A 47 -8.33 -4.82 4.53
CA TRP A 47 -8.80 -3.52 4.09
C TRP A 47 -8.07 -3.05 2.84
N LYS A 48 -8.77 -2.32 1.96
CA LYS A 48 -8.24 -1.78 0.71
C LYS A 48 -9.07 -0.60 0.22
N GLU A 49 -8.56 0.61 0.36
CA GLU A 49 -9.25 1.83 -0.09
C GLU A 49 -8.25 2.91 -0.55
N PRO A 50 -8.71 3.88 -1.35
CA PRO A 50 -7.94 5.09 -1.61
C PRO A 50 -7.80 5.91 -0.32
N VAL A 51 -6.61 6.44 -0.05
CA VAL A 51 -6.31 7.18 1.18
C VAL A 51 -5.94 8.63 0.96
N LEU A 52 -5.42 8.97 -0.22
CA LEU A 52 -4.96 10.31 -0.50
C LEU A 52 -4.96 10.61 -1.99
N GLU A 53 -5.52 11.76 -2.37
CA GLU A 53 -5.35 12.34 -3.70
C GLU A 53 -4.06 13.14 -3.75
N VAL A 54 -3.26 12.93 -4.80
CA VAL A 54 -1.98 13.61 -5.00
C VAL A 54 -1.80 14.05 -6.45
N PRO A 55 -1.04 15.13 -6.70
CA PRO A 55 -0.68 15.53 -8.06
C PRO A 55 0.05 14.41 -8.81
N LYS A 56 -0.09 14.38 -10.14
CA LYS A 56 0.56 13.38 -11.01
C LYS A 56 2.07 13.21 -10.77
N SER A 57 2.75 14.29 -10.43
CA SER A 57 4.19 14.34 -10.20
C SER A 57 4.64 13.56 -8.95
N CYS A 58 3.72 13.27 -8.02
CA CYS A 58 4.01 12.47 -6.85
C CYS A 58 4.28 11.01 -7.23
N ARG A 59 5.29 10.43 -6.59
CA ARG A 59 5.72 9.04 -6.81
C ARG A 59 6.13 8.42 -5.48
N ILE A 60 5.76 7.16 -5.27
CA ILE A 60 6.28 6.35 -4.18
C ILE A 60 7.63 5.81 -4.64
N ILE A 61 8.72 6.25 -4.01
CA ILE A 61 10.08 5.90 -4.44
C ILE A 61 10.56 4.61 -3.76
N ARG A 62 10.45 4.54 -2.43
CA ARG A 62 10.91 3.40 -1.63
C ARG A 62 10.20 3.36 -0.29
N ALA A 63 10.19 2.18 0.32
CA ALA A 63 9.84 2.02 1.71
C ALA A 63 11.13 1.81 2.52
N LEU A 64 11.21 2.47 3.67
CA LEU A 64 12.30 2.30 4.62
C LEU A 64 11.76 1.45 5.77
N ALA A 65 12.49 0.38 6.11
CA ALA A 65 12.19 -0.43 7.28
C ALA A 65 12.95 0.14 8.47
N ALA A 66 12.30 0.19 9.63
CA ALA A 66 13.01 0.44 10.88
C ALA A 66 13.88 -0.78 11.18
N THR A 67 15.19 -0.56 11.32
CA THR A 67 16.15 -1.56 11.80
C THR A 67 16.50 -1.24 13.24
N LEU A 68 16.50 -2.26 14.10
CA LEU A 68 17.04 -2.18 15.46
C LEU A 68 18.56 -2.32 15.45
#